data_AF-A0A835NHM2-F1
#
_entry.id   AF-A0A835NHM2-F1
#
_cell.length_a   1.000
_cell.length_b   1.000
_cell.length_c   1.000
_cell.angle_alpha   90.00
_cell.angle_beta   90.00
_cell.angle_gamma   90.00
#
_symmetry.space_group_name_H-M   'P 1'
#
loop_
_entity.id
_entity.type
_entity.pdbx_description
1 polymer ?
#
loop_
_entity_poly.entity_id
_entity_poly.type
_entity_poly.pdbx_seq_one_letter_code
_entity_poly.pdbx_strand_id
1 'polypeptide(L)'
;MSSCVRRVLNVSLGLLITYLSIPVVLNLLSSRQVMNTSFNSLRIVNTYGAFGRTHNSKSREKGTSSLDPNDPTAVWEEFEFKCKPGDLRRRPCLISPYHYRLDWLMWFAAFQTYEQNEWIIHLAGKLLAQEEETLSLLATNPFAGRDPPRRW
;
A
#
# COMPACT_ATOMS: atom_id res chain seq x y z
N MET A 1 -29.80 40.91 -16.55
CA MET A 1 -30.44 39.67 -16.05
C MET A 1 -29.52 38.46 -15.87
N SER A 2 -28.45 38.27 -16.66
CA SER A 2 -27.60 37.06 -16.60
C SER A 2 -26.86 36.81 -15.26
N SER A 3 -26.45 37.87 -14.55
CA SER A 3 -25.66 37.73 -13.31
C SER A 3 -26.46 37.23 -12.11
N CYS A 4 -27.71 37.68 -11.94
CA CYS A 4 -28.56 37.26 -10.82
C CYS A 4 -28.95 35.78 -10.94
N VAL A 5 -29.34 35.34 -12.14
CA VAL A 5 -29.65 33.93 -12.44
C VAL A 5 -28.44 33.02 -12.17
N ARG A 6 -27.25 33.42 -12.62
CA ARG A 6 -26.01 32.67 -12.32
C ARG A 6 -25.72 32.59 -10.83
N ARG A 7 -25.92 33.67 -10.07
CA ARG A 7 -25.74 33.66 -8.61
C ARG A 7 -26.70 32.70 -7.92
N VAL A 8 -27.98 32.76 -8.28
CA VAL A 8 -29.00 31.87 -7.71
C VAL A 8 -28.66 30.40 -8.00
N LEU A 9 -28.29 30.07 -9.24
CA LEU A 9 -27.88 28.72 -9.63
C LEU A 9 -26.63 28.23 -8.88
N ASN A 10 -25.62 29.09 -8.71
CA ASN A 10 -24.41 28.72 -7.99
C ASN A 10 -24.69 28.47 -6.49
N VAL A 11 -25.54 29.30 -5.87
CA VAL A 11 -25.93 29.13 -4.46
C VAL A 11 -26.73 27.85 -4.28
N SER A 12 -27.71 27.57 -5.14
CA SER A 12 -28.51 26.35 -5.04
C SER A 12 -27.68 25.09 -5.29
N LEU A 13 -26.76 25.11 -6.26
CA LEU A 13 -25.82 24.02 -6.49
C LEU A 13 -24.89 23.80 -5.29
N GLY A 14 -24.37 24.88 -4.69
CA GLY A 14 -23.54 24.81 -3.50
C GLY A 14 -24.26 24.16 -2.33
N LEU A 15 -25.48 24.62 -2.02
CA LEU A 15 -26.32 24.04 -0.97
C LEU A 15 -26.62 22.56 -1.21
N LEU A 16 -26.90 22.17 -2.46
CA LEU A 16 -27.12 20.78 -2.83
C LEU A 16 -25.87 19.92 -2.58
N ILE A 17 -24.69 20.37 -3.02
CA ILE A 17 -23.43 19.64 -2.81
C ILE A 17 -23.11 19.51 -1.32
N THR A 18 -23.27 20.60 -0.54
CA THR A 18 -23.07 20.57 0.91
C THR A 18 -23.98 19.55 1.58
N TYR A 19 -25.28 19.55 1.23
CA TYR A 19 -26.24 18.60 1.75
C TYR A 19 -25.87 17.15 1.40
N LEU A 20 -25.55 16.87 0.14
CA LEU A 20 -25.17 15.53 -0.31
C LEU A 20 -23.85 15.05 0.32
N SER A 21 -22.97 15.97 0.75
CA SER A 21 -21.68 15.64 1.37
C SER A 21 -21.79 15.23 2.84
N ILE A 22 -22.89 15.53 3.52
CA ILE A 22 -23.10 15.18 4.94
C ILE A 22 -22.85 13.67 5.20
N PRO A 23 -23.51 12.71 4.49
CA PRO A 23 -23.27 11.29 4.73
C PRO A 23 -21.83 10.85 4.40
N VAL A 24 -21.19 11.48 3.41
CA VAL A 24 -19.78 11.21 3.04
C VAL A 24 -18.86 11.61 4.20
N VAL A 25 -19.02 12.82 4.73
CA VAL A 25 -18.21 13.33 5.84
C VAL A 25 -18.43 12.50 7.10
N LEU A 26 -19.69 12.17 7.43
CA LEU A 26 -20.00 11.31 8.58
C LEU A 26 -19.37 9.92 8.44
N ASN A 27 -19.38 9.34 7.24
CA ASN A 27 -18.69 8.07 6.97
C ASN A 27 -17.17 8.20 7.16
N LEU A 28 -16.54 9.26 6.66
CA LEU A 28 -15.09 9.49 6.78
C LEU A 28 -14.65 9.78 8.22
N LEU A 29 -15.51 10.38 9.04
CA LEU A 29 -15.24 10.58 10.47
C LEU A 29 -15.50 9.31 11.31
N SER A 30 -16.15 8.29 10.74
CA SER A 30 -16.45 7.05 11.45
C SER A 30 -15.23 6.14 11.58
N SER A 31 -15.22 5.30 12.61
CA SER A 31 -14.20 4.24 12.79
C SER A 31 -14.40 3.05 11.84
N ARG A 32 -15.56 2.96 11.16
CA ARG A 32 -15.94 1.92 10.20
C ARG A 32 -16.24 2.52 8.83
N GLN A 33 -15.24 3.22 8.28
CA GLN A 33 -15.36 3.87 6.98
C GLN A 33 -15.66 2.85 5.88
N VAL A 34 -16.69 3.13 5.08
CA VAL A 34 -16.99 2.43 3.83
C VAL A 34 -16.36 3.21 2.68
N MET A 35 -15.41 2.58 1.99
CA MET A 35 -14.69 3.15 0.86
C MET A 35 -15.35 2.77 -0.47
N ASN A 36 -15.07 3.53 -1.53
CA ASN A 36 -15.52 3.23 -2.90
C ASN A 36 -17.04 3.06 -3.01
N THR A 37 -17.82 3.78 -2.20
CA THR A 37 -19.28 3.72 -2.20
C THR A 37 -19.92 5.07 -2.51
N SER A 38 -21.11 5.02 -3.09
CA SER A 38 -21.99 6.17 -3.27
C SER A 38 -23.11 6.12 -2.25
N PHE A 39 -23.39 7.26 -1.61
CA PHE A 39 -24.44 7.39 -0.59
C PHE A 39 -25.77 7.91 -1.15
N ASN A 40 -25.83 8.19 -2.45
CA ASN A 40 -27.03 8.68 -3.14
C ASN A 40 -27.18 8.04 -4.53
N SER A 41 -28.41 8.02 -5.04
CA SER A 41 -28.76 7.44 -6.35
C SER A 41 -28.06 8.15 -7.53
N LEU A 42 -27.87 9.47 -7.41
CA LEU A 42 -27.26 10.31 -8.45
C LEU A 42 -25.72 10.18 -8.51
N ARG A 43 -25.10 9.56 -7.50
CA ARG A 43 -23.65 9.35 -7.37
C ARG A 43 -22.77 10.60 -7.49
N ILE A 44 -23.34 11.77 -7.18
CA ILE A 44 -22.67 13.08 -7.34
C ILE A 44 -21.48 13.22 -6.39
N VAL A 45 -21.61 12.71 -5.16
CA VAL A 45 -20.55 12.66 -4.15
C VAL A 45 -20.43 11.24 -3.62
N ASN A 46 -19.20 10.79 -3.37
CA ASN A 46 -18.87 9.42 -3.03
C ASN A 46 -17.55 9.37 -2.22
N THR A 47 -17.17 8.17 -1.77
CA THR A 47 -15.90 7.90 -1.07
C THR A 47 -14.90 7.15 -1.96
N TYR A 48 -14.99 7.36 -3.27
CA TYR A 48 -14.05 6.73 -4.21
C TYR A 48 -12.63 7.23 -3.98
N GLY A 49 -11.67 6.30 -3.87
CA GLY A 49 -10.25 6.62 -3.67
C GLY A 49 -9.85 6.94 -2.22
N ALA A 50 -10.78 6.99 -1.27
CA ALA A 50 -10.46 7.16 0.14
C ALA A 50 -9.95 5.84 0.73
N PHE A 51 -8.79 5.83 1.40
CA PHE A 51 -8.23 4.67 2.12
C PHE A 51 -8.48 4.78 3.63
N GLY A 52 -9.51 4.10 4.13
CA GLY A 52 -10.00 4.24 5.50
C GLY A 52 -9.37 3.31 6.54
N ARG A 53 -8.53 2.36 6.13
CA ARG A 53 -7.80 1.47 7.05
C ARG A 53 -6.42 1.11 6.54
N THR A 54 -5.44 1.26 7.41
CA THR A 54 -4.10 0.67 7.24
C THR A 54 -4.04 -0.58 8.11
N HIS A 55 -3.65 -1.73 7.55
CA HIS A 55 -3.41 -2.93 8.33
C HIS A 55 -2.20 -2.74 9.26
N ASN A 56 -2.34 -3.11 10.53
CA ASN A 56 -1.25 -3.04 11.52
C ASN A 56 -0.29 -4.24 11.44
N SER A 57 -0.64 -5.30 10.71
CA SER A 57 0.22 -6.47 10.53
C SER A 57 1.32 -6.15 9.52
N LYS A 58 2.51 -5.85 10.03
CA LYS A 58 3.72 -5.61 9.23
C LYS A 58 4.36 -6.95 8.87
N SER A 59 3.75 -7.74 8.01
CA SER A 59 4.50 -8.81 7.33
C SER A 59 5.53 -8.13 6.43
N ARG A 60 6.80 -8.41 6.71
CA ARG A 60 7.95 -7.88 5.96
C ARG A 60 8.72 -9.05 5.39
N GLU A 61 9.33 -8.82 4.25
CA GLU A 61 10.12 -9.81 3.54
C GLU A 61 11.46 -9.95 4.27
N LYS A 62 11.63 -11.06 4.97
CA LYS A 62 12.78 -11.33 5.84
C LYS A 62 13.46 -12.62 5.46
N GLY A 63 14.77 -12.65 5.64
CA GLY A 63 15.57 -13.88 5.61
C GLY A 63 16.39 -14.00 6.90
N THR A 64 16.94 -15.19 7.12
CA THR A 64 17.94 -15.42 8.17
C THR A 64 19.10 -16.24 7.63
N SER A 65 20.31 -15.94 8.12
CA SER A 65 21.50 -16.76 7.92
C SER A 65 21.65 -17.86 8.98
N SER A 66 20.75 -17.93 9.97
CA SER A 66 20.80 -18.97 11.00
C SER A 66 20.69 -20.36 10.38
N LEU A 67 21.43 -21.32 10.93
CA LEU A 67 21.33 -22.72 10.54
C LEU A 67 19.96 -23.30 10.91
N ASP A 68 19.43 -22.88 12.06
CA ASP A 68 18.07 -23.19 12.53
C ASP A 68 17.22 -21.91 12.54
N PRO A 69 16.22 -21.80 11.65
CA PRO A 69 15.28 -20.68 11.62
C PRO A 69 14.42 -20.56 12.89
N ASN A 70 14.26 -21.65 13.65
CA ASN A 70 13.46 -21.68 14.88
C ASN A 70 14.29 -21.34 16.13
N ASP A 71 15.61 -21.12 15.98
CA ASP A 71 16.46 -20.70 17.08
C ASP A 71 16.00 -19.31 17.58
N PRO A 72 15.72 -19.12 18.88
CA PRO A 72 15.38 -17.81 19.44
C PRO A 72 16.46 -16.74 19.22
N THR A 73 17.70 -17.15 18.95
CA THR A 73 18.83 -16.27 18.64
C THR A 73 18.98 -15.96 17.16
N ALA A 74 18.14 -16.56 16.29
CA ALA A 74 18.16 -16.31 14.86
C ALA A 74 17.87 -14.83 14.56
N VAL A 75 18.82 -14.18 13.89
CA VAL A 75 18.68 -12.80 13.43
C VAL A 75 17.93 -12.80 12.10
N TRP A 76 16.84 -12.04 12.04
CA TRP A 76 16.03 -11.87 10.84
C TRP A 76 16.32 -10.51 10.21
N GLU A 77 16.89 -10.54 9.02
CA GLU A 77 17.26 -9.35 8.25
C GLU A 77 16.20 -9.08 7.16
N GLU A 78 15.85 -7.81 6.97
CA GLU A 78 14.80 -7.38 6.04
C GLU A 78 15.36 -7.05 4.66
N PHE A 79 14.67 -7.47 3.61
CA PHE A 79 14.89 -6.98 2.25
C PHE A 79 14.27 -5.59 2.11
N GLU A 80 15.06 -4.59 1.73
CA GLU A 80 14.53 -3.25 1.49
C GLU A 80 14.18 -3.04 0.02
N PHE A 81 12.98 -2.52 -0.23
CA PHE A 81 12.56 -2.09 -1.56
C PHE A 81 12.86 -0.61 -1.78
N LYS A 82 12.87 -0.17 -3.04
CA LYS A 82 13.32 1.17 -3.44
C LYS A 82 12.48 2.29 -2.83
N CYS A 83 11.17 2.13 -2.84
CA CYS A 83 10.21 3.15 -2.42
C CYS A 83 9.08 2.64 -1.51
N LYS A 84 8.91 1.32 -1.36
CA LYS A 84 7.99 0.76 -0.34
C LYS A 84 8.39 1.27 1.04
N PRO A 85 7.46 1.81 1.85
CA PRO A 85 7.75 2.23 3.21
C PRO A 85 8.38 1.11 4.04
N GLY A 86 9.52 1.40 4.66
CA GLY A 86 10.37 0.43 5.35
C GLY A 86 10.95 1.01 6.63
N ASP A 87 12.24 1.32 6.61
CA ASP A 87 12.95 2.02 7.69
C ASP A 87 12.35 3.41 7.98
N LEU A 88 12.17 3.71 9.26
CA LEU A 88 11.64 4.98 9.77
C LEU A 88 12.64 6.14 9.65
N ARG A 89 13.93 5.84 9.49
CA ARG A 89 14.99 6.84 9.30
C ARG A 89 15.21 7.18 7.83
N ARG A 90 14.69 6.37 6.90
CA ARG A 90 14.83 6.59 5.46
C ARG A 90 14.01 7.79 5.01
N ARG A 91 14.60 8.63 4.15
CA ARG A 91 13.89 9.74 3.50
C ARG A 91 12.75 9.19 2.63
N PRO A 92 11.60 9.88 2.55
CA PRO A 92 10.54 9.51 1.62
C PRO A 92 11.05 9.48 0.17
N CYS A 93 10.68 8.46 -0.58
CA CYS A 93 11.04 8.33 -1.98
C CYS A 93 10.12 9.21 -2.86
N LEU A 94 10.69 9.84 -3.88
CA LEU A 94 9.95 10.47 -4.98
C LEU A 94 9.77 9.44 -6.12
N ILE A 95 8.55 8.96 -6.31
CA ILE A 95 8.24 7.86 -7.26
C ILE A 95 7.94 8.34 -8.69
N SER A 96 8.10 9.63 -9.00
CA SER A 96 7.81 10.18 -10.33
C SER A 96 9.10 10.53 -11.07
N PRO A 97 9.24 10.23 -12.38
CA PRO A 97 8.23 9.68 -13.30
C PRO A 97 8.16 8.14 -13.34
N TYR A 98 9.10 7.45 -12.70
CA TYR A 98 9.22 5.99 -12.76
C TYR A 98 8.48 5.29 -11.62
N HIS A 99 7.48 4.48 -11.95
CA HIS A 99 6.73 3.70 -10.96
C HIS A 99 7.38 2.34 -10.70
N TYR A 100 7.93 2.14 -9.50
CA TYR A 100 8.48 0.85 -9.09
C TYR A 100 7.36 -0.19 -8.95
N ARG A 101 7.19 -1.00 -10.01
CA ARG A 101 6.07 -1.94 -10.11
C ARG A 101 6.08 -2.99 -9.02
N LEU A 102 7.26 -3.52 -8.65
CA LEU A 102 7.36 -4.50 -7.57
C LEU A 102 6.93 -3.90 -6.24
N ASP A 103 7.47 -2.74 -5.84
CA ASP A 103 7.08 -2.03 -4.62
C ASP A 103 5.57 -1.77 -4.53
N TRP A 104 4.97 -1.38 -5.66
CA TRP A 104 3.53 -1.14 -5.77
C TRP A 104 2.73 -2.43 -5.62
N LEU A 105 3.13 -3.52 -6.27
CA LEU A 105 2.50 -4.83 -6.13
C LEU A 105 2.60 -5.36 -4.69
N MET A 106 3.74 -5.17 -4.03
CA MET A 106 3.93 -5.56 -2.64
C MET A 106 2.99 -4.80 -1.68
N TRP A 107 2.65 -3.56 -2.00
CA TRP A 107 1.66 -2.80 -1.23
C TRP A 107 0.26 -3.43 -1.32
N PHE A 108 -0.16 -3.88 -2.52
CA PHE A 108 -1.45 -4.58 -2.69
C PHE A 108 -1.45 -5.98 -2.10
N ALA A 109 -0.36 -6.72 -2.29
CA ALA A 109 -0.18 -8.08 -1.77
C ALA A 109 -0.44 -8.15 -0.26
N ALA A 110 -0.06 -7.12 0.49
CA ALA A 110 -0.29 -7.06 1.94
C ALA A 110 -1.77 -7.03 2.35
N PHE A 111 -2.70 -6.70 1.45
CA PHE A 111 -4.14 -6.72 1.70
C PHE A 111 -4.81 -8.04 1.30
N GLN A 112 -4.07 -8.94 0.68
CA GLN A 112 -4.59 -10.17 0.09
C GLN A 112 -3.93 -11.40 0.71
N THR A 113 -4.45 -12.57 0.40
CA THR A 113 -3.84 -13.84 0.82
C THR A 113 -2.83 -14.32 -0.24
N TYR A 114 -1.95 -15.25 0.14
CA TYR A 114 -0.93 -15.76 -0.78
C TYR A 114 -1.54 -16.53 -1.95
N GLU A 115 -2.71 -17.14 -1.78
CA GLU A 115 -3.45 -17.85 -2.82
C GLU A 115 -3.96 -16.89 -3.91
N GLN A 116 -4.22 -15.62 -3.56
CA GLN A 116 -4.57 -14.59 -4.54
C GLN A 116 -3.34 -13.99 -5.23
N ASN A 117 -2.14 -14.27 -4.72
CA ASN A 117 -0.89 -13.70 -5.18
C ASN A 117 0.22 -14.76 -5.21
N GLU A 118 0.02 -15.84 -5.97
CA GLU A 118 0.95 -16.98 -6.04
C GLU A 118 2.38 -16.56 -6.44
N TRP A 119 2.51 -15.46 -7.19
CA TRP A 119 3.80 -14.87 -7.58
C TRP A 119 4.70 -14.49 -6.38
N ILE A 120 4.13 -14.25 -5.19
CA ILE A 120 4.90 -13.94 -3.97
C ILE A 120 5.76 -15.14 -3.55
N ILE A 121 5.25 -16.36 -3.74
CA ILE A 121 6.00 -17.58 -3.42
C ILE A 121 7.18 -17.74 -4.38
N HIS A 122 6.96 -17.45 -5.66
CA HIS A 122 8.03 -17.43 -6.66
C HIS A 122 9.08 -16.34 -6.37
N LEU A 123 8.64 -15.15 -5.96
CA LEU A 123 9.53 -14.09 -5.52
C LEU A 123 10.37 -14.53 -4.32
N ALA A 124 9.74 -15.10 -3.29
CA ALA A 124 10.45 -15.60 -2.11
C ALA A 124 11.50 -16.66 -2.49
N GLY A 125 11.15 -17.60 -3.38
CA GLY A 125 12.09 -18.57 -3.92
C GLY A 125 13.30 -17.93 -4.61
N LYS A 126 13.07 -16.91 -5.45
CA LYS A 126 14.13 -16.17 -6.15
C LYS A 126 15.02 -15.36 -5.18
N LEU A 127 14.45 -14.78 -4.13
CA LEU A 127 15.19 -14.09 -3.07
C LEU A 127 16.08 -15.04 -2.27
N LEU A 128 15.56 -16.22 -1.92
CA LEU A 128 16.31 -17.28 -1.24
C LEU A 128 17.41 -17.84 -2.15
N ALA A 129 17.17 -17.95 -3.45
CA ALA A 129 18.16 -18.36 -4.44
C ALA A 129 19.20 -17.29 -4.78
N GLN A 130 19.07 -16.07 -4.23
CA GLN A 130 19.95 -14.93 -4.51
C GLN A 130 20.05 -14.62 -6.01
N GLU A 131 18.93 -14.71 -6.75
CA GLU A 131 18.89 -14.41 -8.18
C GLU A 131 19.16 -12.93 -8.45
N GLU A 132 20.21 -12.63 -9.21
CA GLU A 132 20.69 -11.27 -9.47
C GLU A 132 19.61 -10.35 -10.06
N GLU A 133 18.83 -10.83 -11.05
CA GLU A 133 17.77 -10.04 -11.68
C GLU A 133 16.70 -9.61 -10.67
N THR A 134 16.25 -10.53 -9.81
CA THR A 134 15.26 -10.22 -8.77
C THR A 134 15.84 -9.28 -7.71
N LEU A 135 17.08 -9.51 -7.29
CA LEU A 135 17.75 -8.65 -6.31
C LEU A 135 17.96 -7.22 -6.85
N SER A 136 18.15 -7.05 -8.16
CA SER A 136 18.26 -5.72 -8.79
C SER A 136 17.00 -4.86 -8.66
N LEU A 137 15.85 -5.48 -8.39
CA LEU A 137 14.58 -4.80 -8.15
C LEU A 137 14.49 -4.21 -6.73
N LEU A 138 15.31 -4.68 -5.80
CA LEU A 138 15.38 -4.23 -4.43
C LEU A 138 16.37 -3.06 -4.26
N ALA A 139 16.27 -2.36 -3.13
CA ALA A 139 17.22 -1.32 -2.72
C ALA A 139 18.41 -1.91 -1.97
N THR A 140 18.16 -2.89 -1.11
CA THR A 140 19.21 -3.48 -0.27
C THR A 140 18.96 -4.97 -0.09
N ASN A 141 20.00 -5.74 -0.40
CA ASN A 141 20.08 -7.16 -0.11
C ASN A 141 20.99 -7.36 1.12
N PRO A 142 20.46 -7.75 2.29
CA PRO A 142 21.27 -7.96 3.50
C PRO A 142 22.23 -9.15 3.39
N PHE A 143 22.03 -10.05 2.41
CA PHE A 143 22.84 -11.26 2.20
C PHE A 143 23.85 -11.11 1.06
N ALA A 144 24.07 -9.90 0.55
CA ALA A 144 25.06 -9.67 -0.51
C ALA A 144 26.47 -10.11 -0.04
N GLY A 145 27.07 -11.05 -0.78
CA GLY A 145 28.39 -11.61 -0.45
C GLY A 145 28.39 -12.58 0.75
N ARG A 146 27.21 -13.00 1.23
CA ARG A 146 27.04 -14.01 2.27
C ARG A 146 26.37 -15.27 1.69
N ASP A 147 26.30 -16.32 2.50
CA ASP A 147 25.52 -17.50 2.15
C ASP A 147 24.03 -17.14 1.95
N PRO A 148 23.34 -17.81 1.01
CA PRO A 148 21.93 -17.56 0.77
C PRO A 148 21.07 -17.75 2.02
N PRO A 149 20.06 -16.88 2.24
CA PRO A 149 19.18 -17.00 3.39
C PRO A 149 18.33 -18.27 3.30
N ARG A 150 17.96 -18.82 4.46
CA ARG A 150 17.14 -20.04 4.56
C ARG A 150 15.70 -19.72 4.92
N ARG A 151 14.78 -20.61 4.53
CA ARG A 151 13.35 -20.53 4.87
C ARG A 151 13.05 -21.17 6.22
N TRP A 152 11.93 -20.75 6.79
CA TRP A 152 11.15 -21.49 7.80
C TRP A 152 10.77 -22.91 7.35
#